data_AF-A0A518WKS5-F1
#
_entry.id   AF-A0A518WKS5-F1
#
_cell.length_a   1.000
_cell.length_b   1.000
_cell.length_c   1.000
_cell.angle_alpha   90.00
_cell.angle_beta   90.00
_cell.angle_gamma   90.00
#
_symmetry.space_group_name_H-M   'P 1'
#
loop_
_entity.id
_entity.type
_entity.pdbx_description
1 polymer ?
#
loop_
_entity_poly.entity_id
_entity_poly.type
_entity_poly.pdbx_seq_one_letter_code
_entity_poly.pdbx_strand_id
1 'polypeptide(L)'
;MSAGGARRGRRDNGLDASEYAVAGDVDPRVGEHLLDVLAAGGIAAYLQPSADLNPITRTTTVPSRPVDRLYVDRSHLTTARDYLTQLADEATPEPARAEPDVDAEWERLVAAFHTAPAAGSHPWPASEDIDDGADPAARAGGPTTRADEPTGPTATDVRRLPYAADISGISVSPRGRQQDEPSLLDGLDTFGADLPDDPEEGYTPPPPPPLPRISKYAVVGVLGIVLGFVLFLNPSLLPVDASVVTLLGFTGILAGFVTLIWRLRPGDEDDHDPDDGAVV
;
A
#
# COMPACT_ATOMS: atom_id res chain seq x y z
N MET A 1 5.68 -22.39 -19.65
CA MET A 1 6.63 -21.26 -19.62
C MET A 1 5.97 -20.18 -18.78
N SER A 2 6.40 -20.00 -17.53
CA SER A 2 5.79 -19.05 -16.60
C SER A 2 6.55 -17.71 -16.67
N ALA A 3 5.81 -16.63 -16.88
CA ALA A 3 6.30 -15.29 -17.14
C ALA A 3 7.04 -14.68 -15.93
N GLY A 4 8.08 -13.90 -16.22
CA GLY A 4 8.95 -13.27 -15.25
C GLY A 4 8.25 -12.24 -14.35
N GLY A 5 8.33 -12.47 -13.04
CA GLY A 5 8.25 -11.41 -12.06
C GLY A 5 9.56 -10.63 -12.02
N ALA A 6 9.48 -9.33 -11.73
CA ALA A 6 10.62 -8.45 -11.46
C ALA A 6 11.73 -9.20 -10.74
N ARG A 7 13.00 -9.05 -11.15
CA ARG A 7 14.17 -9.77 -10.62
C ARG A 7 14.31 -9.56 -9.10
N ARG A 8 13.48 -10.24 -8.30
CA ARG A 8 13.73 -10.50 -6.90
C ARG A 8 14.96 -11.38 -6.93
N GLY A 9 16.03 -10.88 -6.36
CA GLY A 9 17.22 -11.62 -6.04
C GLY A 9 16.92 -13.01 -5.54
N ARG A 10 17.84 -13.94 -5.77
CA ARG A 10 17.76 -15.30 -5.25
C ARG A 10 17.57 -15.22 -3.73
N ARG A 11 16.48 -15.80 -3.21
CA ARG A 11 16.09 -15.70 -1.78
C ARG A 11 16.41 -16.95 -0.97
N ASP A 12 16.81 -18.01 -1.63
CA ASP A 12 17.22 -19.26 -1.01
C ASP A 12 18.50 -19.75 -1.65
N ASN A 13 19.21 -20.63 -0.98
CA ASN A 13 20.43 -21.20 -1.52
C ASN A 13 20.24 -22.59 -2.17
N GLY A 14 18.98 -22.97 -2.44
CA GLY A 14 18.60 -24.22 -3.11
C GLY A 14 18.88 -25.49 -2.30
N LEU A 15 19.26 -25.38 -1.03
CA LEU A 15 19.41 -26.49 -0.11
C LEU A 15 18.21 -26.51 0.85
N ASP A 16 17.77 -27.72 1.22
CA ASP A 16 16.68 -27.93 2.16
C ASP A 16 17.18 -28.46 3.50
N ALA A 17 16.65 -27.94 4.60
CA ALA A 17 16.83 -28.48 5.95
C ALA A 17 15.51 -28.99 6.54
N SER A 18 15.62 -29.93 7.48
CA SER A 18 14.46 -30.43 8.23
C SER A 18 13.88 -29.39 9.19
N GLU A 19 14.71 -28.48 9.68
CA GLU A 19 14.30 -27.44 10.63
C GLU A 19 15.12 -26.17 10.43
N TYR A 20 14.42 -25.03 10.34
CA TYR A 20 15.03 -23.72 10.17
C TYR A 20 14.96 -22.90 11.45
N ALA A 21 16.00 -22.13 11.71
CA ALA A 21 16.08 -21.22 12.85
C ALA A 21 16.63 -19.85 12.42
N VAL A 22 16.21 -18.80 13.14
CA VAL A 22 16.61 -17.42 12.83
C VAL A 22 18.06 -17.20 13.23
N ALA A 23 18.89 -16.87 12.24
CA ALA A 23 20.28 -16.51 12.43
C ALA A 23 20.43 -15.04 12.84
N GLY A 24 19.73 -14.13 12.14
CA GLY A 24 19.74 -12.68 12.38
C GLY A 24 19.08 -11.88 11.24
N ASP A 25 19.09 -10.56 11.34
CA ASP A 25 18.63 -9.64 10.29
C ASP A 25 19.86 -9.10 9.50
N VAL A 26 19.78 -9.06 8.17
CA VAL A 26 20.90 -8.80 7.25
C VAL A 26 20.48 -7.79 6.18
N ASP A 27 21.40 -6.96 5.68
CA ASP A 27 21.14 -6.13 4.50
C ASP A 27 20.88 -7.01 3.26
N PRO A 28 19.82 -6.77 2.47
CA PRO A 28 19.49 -7.54 1.28
C PRO A 28 20.65 -7.69 0.28
N ARG A 29 21.54 -6.70 0.17
CA ARG A 29 22.70 -6.74 -0.74
C ARG A 29 23.76 -7.73 -0.27
N VAL A 30 23.93 -7.84 1.05
CA VAL A 30 24.88 -8.76 1.69
C VAL A 30 24.28 -10.16 1.80
N GLY A 31 22.96 -10.24 1.98
CA GLY A 31 22.21 -11.48 2.09
C GLY A 31 22.43 -12.44 0.91
N GLU A 32 22.45 -11.95 -0.34
CA GLU A 32 22.69 -12.81 -1.51
C GLU A 32 24.08 -13.46 -1.47
N HIS A 33 25.12 -12.69 -1.15
CA HIS A 33 26.47 -13.22 -1.04
C HIS A 33 26.58 -14.25 0.10
N LEU A 34 25.88 -14.00 1.20
CA LEU A 34 25.85 -14.91 2.33
C LEU A 34 25.15 -16.24 1.98
N LEU A 35 24.11 -16.22 1.14
CA LEU A 35 23.48 -17.45 0.65
C LEU A 35 24.47 -18.32 -0.14
N ASP A 36 25.35 -17.72 -0.93
CA ASP A 36 26.39 -18.44 -1.68
C ASP A 36 27.47 -19.02 -0.75
N VAL A 37 27.90 -18.26 0.27
CA VAL A 37 28.86 -18.75 1.27
C VAL A 37 28.29 -19.90 2.09
N LEU A 38 27.03 -19.78 2.53
CA LEU A 38 26.34 -20.84 3.27
C LEU A 38 26.09 -22.08 2.40
N ALA A 39 25.79 -21.90 1.11
CA ALA A 39 25.70 -23.01 0.17
C ALA A 39 27.04 -23.74 -0.01
N ALA A 40 28.15 -23.00 -0.09
CA ALA A 40 29.49 -23.60 -0.16
C ALA A 40 29.82 -24.41 1.11
N GLY A 41 29.30 -23.97 2.27
CA GLY A 41 29.37 -24.70 3.53
C GLY A 41 28.36 -25.85 3.68
N GLY A 42 27.47 -26.06 2.71
CA GLY A 42 26.42 -27.09 2.77
C GLY A 42 25.29 -26.78 3.77
N ILE A 43 25.15 -25.52 4.18
CA ILE A 43 24.15 -25.09 5.17
C ILE A 43 22.92 -24.55 4.42
N ALA A 44 21.76 -25.17 4.62
CA ALA A 44 20.51 -24.68 4.02
C ALA A 44 20.12 -23.32 4.59
N ALA A 45 19.78 -22.37 3.72
CA ALA A 45 19.48 -21.01 4.13
C ALA A 45 18.48 -20.32 3.19
N TYR A 46 17.64 -19.46 3.76
CA TYR A 46 16.75 -18.57 3.02
C TYR A 46 16.58 -17.22 3.70
N LEU A 47 16.22 -16.22 2.89
CA LEU A 47 15.97 -14.83 3.29
C LEU A 47 14.47 -14.53 3.24
N GLN A 48 13.96 -13.97 4.31
CA GLN A 48 12.61 -13.44 4.39
C GLN A 48 12.68 -11.91 4.52
N PRO A 49 12.07 -11.13 3.61
CA PRO A 49 12.04 -9.69 3.77
C PRO A 49 11.32 -9.31 5.05
N SER A 50 11.99 -8.53 5.89
CA SER A 50 11.38 -7.99 7.09
C SER A 50 10.50 -6.82 6.67
N ALA A 51 9.19 -7.01 6.77
CA ALA A 51 8.24 -5.92 6.78
C ALA A 51 7.90 -5.66 8.25
N ASP A 52 8.14 -4.45 8.75
CA ASP A 52 7.70 -4.09 10.09
C ASP A 52 6.17 -3.99 10.06
N LEU A 53 5.51 -5.08 10.42
CA LEU A 53 4.08 -5.13 10.59
C LEU A 53 3.76 -4.68 12.01
N ASN A 54 3.13 -3.51 12.14
CA ASN A 54 2.67 -3.05 13.44
C ASN A 54 1.60 -4.03 13.98
N PRO A 55 1.79 -4.61 15.19
CA PRO A 55 0.90 -5.66 15.69
C PRO A 55 -0.52 -5.18 15.99
N ILE A 56 -0.70 -3.88 16.24
CA ILE A 56 -2.00 -3.28 16.59
C ILE A 56 -2.68 -2.74 15.34
N THR A 57 -1.95 -1.99 14.51
CA THR A 57 -2.55 -1.29 13.36
C THR A 57 -2.49 -2.10 12.07
N ARG A 58 -1.77 -3.23 12.05
CA ARG A 58 -1.44 -4.03 10.84
C ARG A 58 -0.85 -3.19 9.70
N THR A 59 -0.36 -2.00 10.01
CA THR A 59 0.30 -1.13 9.03
C THR A 59 1.68 -1.71 8.77
N THR A 60 2.02 -1.90 7.50
CA THR A 60 3.36 -2.28 7.09
C THR A 60 4.17 -1.00 6.90
N THR A 61 5.10 -0.74 7.80
CA THR A 61 6.10 0.31 7.62
C THR A 61 7.38 -0.32 7.09
N VAL A 62 7.95 0.26 6.06
CA VAL A 62 9.28 -0.18 5.59
C VAL A 62 10.31 0.43 6.54
N PRO A 63 11.17 -0.36 7.21
CA PRO A 63 12.23 0.19 8.03
C PRO A 63 13.14 1.10 7.20
N SER A 64 13.71 2.12 7.84
CA SER A 64 14.61 3.10 7.20
C SER A 64 15.84 2.47 6.53
N ARG A 65 16.20 1.25 6.95
CA ARG A 65 17.11 0.36 6.23
C ARG A 65 16.36 -0.92 5.88
N PRO A 66 16.24 -1.28 4.58
CA PRO A 66 15.65 -2.55 4.21
C PRO A 66 16.52 -3.66 4.80
N VAL A 67 15.92 -4.52 5.62
CA VAL A 67 16.59 -5.67 6.23
C VAL A 67 15.82 -6.95 5.89
N ASP A 68 16.56 -8.00 5.57
CA ASP A 68 16.03 -9.34 5.33
C ASP A 68 16.42 -10.23 6.51
N ARG A 69 15.45 -10.98 7.04
CA ARG A 69 15.68 -11.97 8.09
C ARG A 69 16.25 -13.25 7.49
N LEU A 70 17.43 -13.66 7.96
CA LEU A 70 18.09 -14.88 7.54
C LEU A 70 17.66 -16.07 8.41
N TYR A 71 17.20 -17.12 7.74
CA TYR A 71 16.89 -18.42 8.32
C TYR A 71 17.90 -19.44 7.81
N VAL A 72 18.40 -20.29 8.72
CA VAL A 72 19.39 -21.33 8.42
C VAL A 72 18.99 -22.66 9.05
N ASP A 73 19.59 -23.76 8.59
CA ASP A 73 19.49 -25.06 9.25
C ASP A 73 19.81 -24.95 10.74
N ARG A 74 18.87 -25.39 11.58
CA ARG A 74 18.99 -25.33 13.03
C ARG A 74 20.23 -26.04 13.57
N SER A 75 20.68 -27.11 12.92
CA SER A 75 21.87 -27.85 13.33
C SER A 75 23.18 -27.07 13.12
N HIS A 76 23.17 -26.09 12.21
CA HIS A 76 24.32 -25.26 11.84
C HIS A 76 24.18 -23.78 12.26
N LEU A 77 23.22 -23.47 13.13
CA LEU A 77 22.90 -22.09 13.54
C LEU A 77 24.09 -21.36 14.18
N THR A 78 24.89 -22.03 15.03
CA THR A 78 26.05 -21.41 15.67
C THR A 78 27.08 -20.99 14.62
N THR A 79 27.43 -21.89 13.71
CA THR A 79 28.36 -21.63 12.61
C THR A 79 27.88 -20.48 11.71
N ALA A 80 26.58 -20.43 11.40
CA ALA A 80 26.00 -19.35 10.61
C ALA A 80 26.04 -17.99 11.32
N ARG A 81 25.87 -17.95 12.65
CA ARG A 81 26.01 -16.73 13.45
C ARG A 81 27.46 -16.24 13.51
N ASP A 82 28.41 -17.16 13.57
CA ASP A 82 29.83 -16.80 13.55
C ASP A 82 30.20 -16.15 12.20
N TYR A 83 29.73 -16.71 11.07
CA TYR A 83 29.91 -16.09 9.75
C TYR A 83 29.24 -14.71 9.65
N LEU A 84 28.03 -14.55 10.21
CA LEU A 84 27.36 -13.25 10.28
C LEU A 84 28.16 -12.23 11.10
N THR A 85 28.72 -12.65 12.23
CA THR A 85 29.51 -11.76 13.11
C THR A 85 30.82 -11.36 12.43
N GLN A 86 31.50 -12.31 11.81
CA GLN A 86 32.71 -12.04 11.04
C GLN A 86 32.44 -11.07 9.88
N LEU A 87 31.31 -11.24 9.19
CA LEU A 87 30.90 -10.35 8.10
C LEU A 87 30.50 -8.96 8.60
N ALA A 88 29.89 -8.86 9.79
CA ALA A 88 29.56 -7.58 10.42
C ALA A 88 30.83 -6.83 10.87
N ASP A 89 31.87 -7.54 11.31
CA ASP A 89 33.17 -6.95 11.65
C ASP A 89 33.97 -6.52 10.41
N GLU A 90 33.86 -7.25 9.30
CA GLU A 90 34.50 -6.93 8.02
C GLU A 90 33.77 -5.82 7.25
N ALA A 91 32.45 -5.74 7.42
CA ALA A 91 31.63 -4.61 7.01
C ALA A 91 31.99 -3.40 7.88
N THR A 92 33.09 -2.73 7.52
CA THR A 92 33.49 -1.43 8.09
C THR A 92 32.22 -0.60 8.23
N PRO A 93 31.84 -0.15 9.45
CA PRO A 93 30.62 0.61 9.61
C PRO A 93 30.78 1.85 8.76
N GLU A 94 30.09 1.88 7.62
CA GLU A 94 30.04 3.06 6.77
C GLU A 94 29.55 4.15 7.71
N PRO A 95 30.35 5.22 7.95
CA PRO A 95 29.99 6.23 8.92
C PRO A 95 28.58 6.66 8.60
N ALA A 96 27.70 6.60 9.61
CA ALA A 96 26.29 6.95 9.46
C ALA A 96 26.23 8.23 8.63
N ARG A 97 25.81 8.10 7.37
CA ARG A 97 25.80 9.22 6.43
C ARG A 97 24.94 10.25 7.13
N ALA A 98 25.54 11.38 7.52
CA ALA A 98 24.84 12.41 8.27
C ALA A 98 23.53 12.67 7.54
N GLU A 99 22.41 12.44 8.23
CA GLU A 99 21.10 12.60 7.60
C GLU A 99 21.07 14.02 7.04
N PRO A 100 20.82 14.17 5.72
CA PRO A 100 20.70 15.51 5.16
C PRO A 100 19.59 16.23 5.90
N ASP A 101 19.76 17.52 6.13
CA ASP A 101 18.71 18.36 6.72
C ASP A 101 17.49 18.31 5.79
N VAL A 102 16.50 17.49 6.18
CA VAL A 102 15.33 17.17 5.36
C VAL A 102 14.53 18.43 5.07
N ASP A 103 14.47 19.35 6.02
CA ASP A 103 13.76 20.62 5.86
C ASP A 103 14.46 21.50 4.81
N ALA A 104 15.79 21.58 4.85
CA ALA A 104 16.57 22.34 3.86
C ALA A 104 16.50 21.72 2.45
N GLU A 105 16.51 20.40 2.32
CA GLU A 105 16.36 19.72 1.02
C GLU A 105 14.92 19.82 0.48
N TRP A 106 13.93 19.80 1.36
CA TRP A 106 12.54 20.05 0.98
C TRP A 106 12.33 21.49 0.50
N GLU A 107 12.88 22.48 1.21
CA GLU A 107 12.86 23.88 0.77
C GLU A 107 13.49 24.06 -0.61
N ARG A 108 14.59 23.35 -0.90
CA ARG A 108 15.21 23.34 -2.23
C ARG A 108 14.28 22.78 -3.31
N LEU A 109 13.60 21.66 -3.04
CA LEU A 109 12.66 21.06 -4.00
C LEU A 109 11.48 21.99 -4.27
N VAL A 110 10.92 22.62 -3.24
CA VAL A 110 9.83 23.60 -3.39
C VAL A 110 10.30 24.84 -4.17
N ALA A 111 11.50 25.35 -3.88
CA ALA A 111 12.08 26.46 -4.63
C ALA A 111 12.32 26.08 -6.12
N ALA A 112 12.79 24.87 -6.39
CA ALA A 112 12.96 24.36 -7.74
C ALA A 112 11.62 24.20 -8.47
N PHE A 113 10.57 23.74 -7.78
CA PHE A 113 9.23 23.61 -8.36
C PHE A 113 8.65 24.94 -8.82
N HIS A 114 8.90 26.03 -8.10
CA HIS A 114 8.48 27.37 -8.49
C HIS A 114 9.35 28.01 -9.59
N THR A 115 10.42 27.34 -10.01
CA THR A 115 11.27 27.80 -11.11
C THR A 115 10.73 27.25 -12.42
N ALA A 116 10.28 28.14 -13.31
CA ALA A 116 9.84 27.72 -14.64
C ALA A 116 11.03 27.06 -15.39
N PRO A 117 10.86 25.86 -15.98
CA PRO A 117 11.89 25.26 -16.80
C PRO A 117 12.20 26.14 -18.02
N ALA A 118 13.42 26.04 -18.56
CA ALA A 118 13.77 26.75 -19.78
C ALA A 118 12.92 26.25 -20.95
N ALA A 119 12.66 27.12 -21.93
CA ALA A 119 11.88 26.74 -23.11
C ALA A 119 12.54 25.55 -23.83
N GLY A 120 11.80 24.45 -23.98
CA GLY A 120 12.27 23.21 -24.60
C GLY A 120 13.06 22.27 -23.67
N SER A 121 13.24 22.60 -22.38
CA SER A 121 13.74 21.66 -21.39
C SER A 121 12.55 21.03 -20.65
N HIS A 122 12.22 19.80 -21.02
CA HIS A 122 11.23 19.02 -20.31
C HIS A 122 11.93 17.91 -19.51
N PRO A 123 11.59 17.70 -18.23
CA PRO A 123 12.18 16.64 -17.42
C PRO A 123 11.70 15.24 -17.83
N TRP A 124 10.68 15.15 -18.69
CA TRP A 124 10.13 13.91 -19.24
C TRP A 124 10.68 13.59 -20.64
N PRO A 125 10.58 12.34 -21.10
CA PRO A 125 11.07 11.94 -22.42
C PRO A 125 10.31 12.64 -23.55
N ALA A 126 11.00 12.96 -24.64
CA ALA A 126 10.43 13.62 -25.82
C ALA A 126 9.27 12.86 -26.48
N SER A 127 9.12 11.56 -26.21
CA SER A 127 7.97 10.76 -26.69
C SER A 127 6.64 11.13 -26.01
N GLU A 128 6.69 11.82 -24.87
CA GLU A 128 5.52 12.27 -24.14
C GLU A 128 5.15 13.74 -24.43
N ASP A 129 5.94 14.44 -25.25
CA ASP A 129 5.59 15.79 -25.69
C ASP A 129 4.38 15.73 -26.64
N ILE A 130 3.36 16.52 -26.31
CA ILE A 130 2.20 16.71 -27.17
C ILE A 130 2.55 17.84 -28.12
N ASP A 131 2.43 17.61 -29.44
CA ASP A 131 2.56 18.67 -30.43
C ASP A 131 1.48 19.73 -30.16
N ASP A 132 1.88 20.91 -29.69
CA ASP A 132 1.02 22.09 -29.61
C ASP A 132 0.64 22.53 -31.03
N GLY A 133 -0.38 21.86 -31.57
CA GLY A 133 -0.83 21.97 -32.94
C GLY A 133 -1.53 23.30 -33.23
N ALA A 134 -0.81 24.17 -33.93
CA ALA A 134 -1.29 25.19 -34.86
C ALA A 134 -2.07 26.40 -34.30
N ASP A 135 -1.35 27.52 -34.32
CA ASP A 135 -1.87 28.89 -34.34
C ASP A 135 -3.14 29.00 -35.22
N PRO A 136 -4.32 29.33 -34.66
CA PRO A 136 -5.59 29.30 -35.39
C PRO A 136 -5.65 30.34 -36.54
N ALA A 137 -4.68 31.26 -36.60
CA ALA A 137 -4.61 32.31 -37.62
C ALA A 137 -4.22 31.81 -39.03
N ALA A 138 -3.62 30.61 -39.17
CA ALA A 138 -3.14 30.13 -40.47
C ALA A 138 -4.22 29.45 -41.36
N ARG A 139 -5.46 29.27 -40.87
CA ARG A 139 -6.54 28.60 -41.62
C ARG A 139 -7.28 29.49 -42.63
N ALA A 140 -6.92 30.78 -42.74
CA ALA A 140 -7.51 31.70 -43.70
C ALA A 140 -6.60 31.91 -44.92
N GLY A 141 -6.64 30.99 -45.90
CA GLY A 141 -6.11 31.29 -47.23
C GLY A 141 -5.75 30.10 -48.10
N GLY A 142 -6.48 29.91 -49.20
CA GLY A 142 -6.00 29.22 -50.40
C GLY A 142 -6.87 28.05 -50.88
N PRO A 143 -7.45 28.10 -52.09
CA PRO A 143 -8.34 27.07 -52.58
C PRO A 143 -7.57 25.84 -53.10
N THR A 144 -8.31 24.72 -53.06
CA THR A 144 -7.88 23.38 -53.42
C THR A 144 -7.56 23.25 -54.91
N THR A 145 -6.41 22.63 -55.23
CA THR A 145 -6.22 21.97 -56.52
C THR A 145 -5.60 20.60 -56.29
N ARG A 146 -6.42 19.60 -56.62
CA ARG A 146 -6.14 18.18 -56.77
C ARG A 146 -5.21 17.95 -57.96
N ALA A 147 -4.13 17.21 -57.76
CA ALA A 147 -3.36 16.50 -58.79
C ALA A 147 -2.74 15.28 -58.08
N ASP A 148 -3.36 14.11 -58.21
CA ASP A 148 -3.03 13.02 -59.14
C ASP A 148 -1.82 12.18 -58.68
N GLU A 149 -2.09 10.89 -58.46
CA GLU A 149 -1.20 9.80 -58.03
C GLU A 149 -0.06 9.55 -59.05
N PRO A 150 1.09 8.92 -58.70
CA PRO A 150 1.11 7.47 -58.54
C PRO A 150 2.14 6.86 -57.55
N THR A 151 1.82 5.62 -57.18
CA THR A 151 2.56 4.49 -56.59
C THR A 151 4.11 4.47 -56.69
N GLY A 152 4.77 4.06 -55.60
CA GLY A 152 6.14 3.51 -55.61
C GLY A 152 6.64 3.08 -54.22
N PRO A 153 7.14 1.83 -54.02
CA PRO A 153 7.42 1.26 -52.71
C PRO A 153 8.85 1.56 -52.26
N THR A 154 9.09 1.88 -50.98
CA THR A 154 10.42 1.64 -50.39
C THR A 154 10.31 1.27 -48.93
N ALA A 155 10.85 0.09 -48.68
CA ALA A 155 11.02 -0.55 -47.40
C ALA A 155 11.84 0.31 -46.44
N THR A 156 11.31 0.47 -45.24
CA THR A 156 12.09 0.39 -44.01
C THR A 156 11.19 -0.24 -42.95
N ASP A 157 11.21 -1.58 -42.92
CA ASP A 157 10.67 -2.39 -41.83
C ASP A 157 11.50 -2.13 -40.57
N VAL A 158 11.23 -1.01 -39.91
CA VAL A 158 11.51 -0.88 -38.48
C VAL A 158 10.27 -1.43 -37.80
N ARG A 159 10.40 -2.65 -37.27
CA ARG A 159 9.36 -3.37 -36.54
C ARG A 159 8.80 -2.46 -35.45
N ARG A 160 7.66 -1.80 -35.73
CA ARG A 160 6.86 -1.10 -34.72
C ARG A 160 6.53 -2.12 -33.64
N LEU A 161 7.02 -1.89 -32.44
CA LEU A 161 6.49 -2.57 -31.26
C LEU A 161 5.01 -2.20 -31.16
N PRO A 162 4.11 -3.17 -30.89
CA PRO A 162 2.68 -2.90 -30.83
C PRO A 162 2.43 -1.86 -29.74
N TYR A 163 1.86 -0.73 -30.15
CA TYR A 163 1.43 0.31 -29.24
C TYR A 163 0.28 -0.23 -28.40
N ALA A 164 0.16 0.19 -27.13
CA ALA A 164 -0.82 -0.36 -26.19
C ALA A 164 -2.29 -0.29 -26.68
N ALA A 165 -2.58 0.59 -27.64
CA ALA A 165 -3.90 0.67 -28.26
C ALA A 165 -4.24 -0.53 -29.16
N ASP A 166 -3.26 -1.20 -29.77
CA ASP A 166 -3.49 -2.37 -30.64
C ASP A 166 -3.99 -3.61 -29.87
N ILE A 167 -3.69 -3.69 -28.56
CA ILE A 167 -4.11 -4.81 -27.70
C ILE A 167 -5.55 -4.62 -27.18
N SER A 168 -6.04 -3.37 -27.15
CA SER A 168 -7.38 -3.03 -26.65
C SER A 168 -8.44 -2.89 -27.74
N GLY A 169 -8.06 -2.97 -29.03
CA GLY A 169 -8.99 -2.79 -30.14
C GLY A 169 -9.46 -1.33 -30.34
N ILE A 170 -8.88 -0.37 -29.62
CA ILE A 170 -9.24 1.05 -29.71
C ILE A 170 -8.27 1.73 -30.68
N SER A 171 -8.64 1.82 -31.96
CA SER A 171 -7.84 2.55 -32.94
C SER A 171 -8.13 4.05 -32.88
N VAL A 172 -7.17 4.86 -32.42
CA VAL A 172 -7.21 6.32 -32.60
C VAL A 172 -6.39 6.64 -33.84
N SER A 173 -7.04 6.63 -35.01
CA SER A 173 -6.39 6.95 -36.28
C SER A 173 -6.31 8.47 -36.50
N PRO A 174 -5.17 9.03 -36.96
CA PRO A 174 -5.10 10.44 -37.36
C PRO A 174 -5.91 10.64 -38.63
N ARG A 175 -7.02 11.35 -38.46
CA ARG A 175 -8.00 11.84 -39.43
C ARG A 175 -7.55 11.81 -40.90
N GLY A 176 -8.20 10.96 -41.69
CA GLY A 176 -8.14 11.01 -43.15
C GLY A 176 -8.95 9.93 -43.84
N ARG A 177 -10.25 10.22 -44.09
CA ARG A 177 -11.18 9.52 -44.99
C ARG A 177 -11.97 8.34 -44.38
N GLN A 178 -13.22 8.70 -44.04
CA GLN A 178 -14.44 7.89 -44.12
C GLN A 178 -14.56 6.67 -43.19
N GLN A 179 -15.30 6.87 -42.10
CA GLN A 179 -16.50 6.08 -41.82
C GLN A 179 -17.38 6.84 -40.84
N ASP A 180 -18.61 7.12 -41.26
CA ASP A 180 -19.76 7.44 -40.42
C ASP A 180 -20.10 6.21 -39.57
N GLU A 181 -19.18 5.81 -38.69
CA GLU A 181 -19.47 4.85 -37.63
C GLU A 181 -19.46 5.62 -36.30
N PRO A 182 -20.49 5.44 -35.45
CA PRO A 182 -20.52 6.08 -34.15
C PRO A 182 -19.29 5.60 -33.38
N SER A 183 -18.37 6.54 -33.16
CA SER A 183 -17.18 6.32 -32.35
C SER A 183 -17.61 5.80 -30.98
N LEU A 184 -16.89 4.84 -30.41
CA LEU A 184 -17.16 4.38 -29.04
C LEU A 184 -16.98 5.50 -28.00
N LEU A 185 -16.25 6.57 -28.36
CA LEU A 185 -16.16 7.79 -27.56
C LEU A 185 -17.43 8.65 -27.67
N ASP A 186 -18.14 8.62 -28.80
CA ASP A 186 -19.44 9.30 -28.98
C ASP A 186 -20.50 8.68 -28.07
N GLY A 187 -20.42 7.37 -27.85
CA GLY A 187 -21.19 6.68 -26.81
C GLY A 187 -20.86 7.21 -25.42
N LEU A 188 -19.57 7.31 -25.06
CA LEU A 188 -19.10 7.84 -23.76
C LEU A 188 -19.51 9.28 -23.50
N ASP A 189 -19.44 10.15 -24.52
CA ASP A 189 -19.85 11.54 -24.42
C ASP A 189 -21.38 11.71 -24.36
N THR A 190 -22.14 10.73 -24.87
CA THR A 190 -23.62 10.69 -24.83
C THR A 190 -24.16 10.00 -23.57
N PHE A 191 -23.35 9.23 -22.83
CA PHE A 191 -23.71 8.63 -21.53
C PHE A 191 -23.93 9.74 -20.48
N GLY A 192 -25.12 10.32 -20.45
CA GLY A 192 -25.48 11.41 -19.53
C GLY A 192 -26.11 12.63 -20.21
N ALA A 193 -25.80 12.87 -21.49
CA ALA A 193 -26.13 14.12 -22.18
C ALA A 193 -27.58 14.22 -22.66
N ASP A 194 -28.21 13.08 -22.95
CA ASP A 194 -29.61 12.98 -23.43
C ASP A 194 -30.55 12.28 -22.45
N LEU A 195 -30.18 12.21 -21.15
CA LEU A 195 -31.16 11.83 -20.15
C LEU A 195 -32.16 12.99 -19.97
N PRO A 196 -33.48 12.72 -19.96
CA PRO A 196 -34.42 13.75 -19.57
C PRO A 196 -34.01 14.25 -18.18
N ASP A 197 -33.77 15.56 -18.05
CA ASP A 197 -33.60 16.23 -16.76
C ASP A 197 -34.93 16.11 -16.00
N ASP A 198 -35.20 14.95 -15.39
CA ASP A 198 -36.29 14.80 -14.44
C ASP A 198 -35.77 15.25 -13.06
N PRO A 199 -36.11 16.47 -12.60
CA PRO A 199 -35.55 17.03 -11.36
C PRO A 199 -35.95 16.23 -10.10
N GLU A 200 -36.85 15.25 -10.25
CA GLU A 200 -37.40 14.41 -9.19
C GLU A 200 -36.62 13.09 -8.98
N GLU A 201 -35.69 12.72 -9.87
CA GLU A 201 -34.94 11.44 -9.83
C GLU A 201 -33.60 11.52 -9.05
N GLY A 202 -33.50 12.46 -8.10
CA GLY A 202 -32.33 12.55 -7.22
C GLY A 202 -32.34 11.47 -6.14
N TYR A 203 -31.29 10.63 -6.08
CA TYR A 203 -31.11 9.71 -4.95
C TYR A 203 -30.89 10.50 -3.66
N THR A 204 -31.91 10.55 -2.80
CA THR A 204 -31.73 10.98 -1.41
C THR A 204 -31.20 9.80 -0.61
N PRO A 205 -29.99 9.88 -0.04
CA PRO A 205 -29.48 8.81 0.77
C PRO A 205 -30.43 8.57 1.94
N PRO A 206 -30.67 7.30 2.31
CA PRO A 206 -31.45 7.01 3.50
C PRO A 206 -30.77 7.69 4.70
N PRO A 207 -31.55 8.15 5.69
CA PRO A 207 -30.97 8.71 6.90
C PRO A 207 -30.02 7.68 7.52
N PRO A 208 -28.89 8.12 8.08
CA PRO A 208 -27.91 7.21 8.65
C PRO A 208 -28.57 6.35 9.75
N PRO A 209 -28.17 5.07 9.87
CA PRO A 209 -28.71 4.20 10.91
C PRO A 209 -28.45 4.80 12.29
N PRO A 210 -29.36 4.59 13.26
CA PRO A 210 -29.19 5.15 14.60
C PRO A 210 -27.94 4.61 15.28
N LEU A 211 -27.28 5.44 16.08
CA LEU A 211 -26.09 5.05 16.82
C LEU A 211 -26.38 3.89 17.80
N PRO A 212 -25.41 3.00 18.04
CA PRO A 212 -25.56 1.89 18.96
C PRO A 212 -25.86 2.38 20.38
N ARG A 213 -26.92 1.85 20.99
CA ARG A 213 -27.32 2.22 22.35
C ARG A 213 -26.40 1.53 23.35
N ILE A 214 -25.81 2.29 24.28
CA ILE A 214 -25.01 1.73 25.37
C ILE A 214 -25.93 0.87 26.25
N SER A 215 -25.60 -0.41 26.44
CA SER A 215 -26.40 -1.32 27.26
C SER A 215 -26.34 -0.91 28.74
N LYS A 216 -27.43 -1.14 29.49
CA LYS A 216 -27.47 -0.86 30.93
C LYS A 216 -26.36 -1.59 31.70
N TYR A 217 -25.99 -2.79 31.25
CA TYR A 217 -24.91 -3.58 31.82
C TYR A 217 -23.53 -2.97 31.59
N ALA A 218 -23.28 -2.36 30.43
CA ALA A 218 -22.04 -1.63 30.19
C ALA A 218 -21.92 -0.42 31.12
N VAL A 219 -23.03 0.29 31.36
CA VAL A 219 -23.07 1.41 32.31
C VAL A 219 -22.77 0.93 33.74
N VAL A 220 -23.36 -0.19 34.17
CA VAL A 220 -23.12 -0.78 35.49
C VAL A 220 -21.66 -1.23 35.64
N GLY A 221 -21.08 -1.87 34.62
CA GLY A 221 -19.67 -2.28 34.63
C GLY A 221 -18.71 -1.08 34.75
N VAL A 222 -18.95 -0.02 33.98
CA VAL A 222 -18.16 1.23 34.06
C VAL A 222 -18.32 1.89 35.42
N LEU A 223 -19.54 1.98 35.95
CA LEU A 223 -19.79 2.57 37.27
C LEU A 223 -19.09 1.77 38.38
N GLY A 224 -19.10 0.45 38.29
CA GLY A 224 -18.36 -0.43 39.20
C GLY A 224 -16.85 -0.20 39.18
N ILE A 225 -16.26 0.00 37.99
CA ILE A 225 -14.84 0.34 37.84
C ILE A 225 -14.53 1.69 38.46
N VAL A 226 -15.33 2.72 38.15
CA VAL A 226 -15.13 4.08 38.69
C VAL A 226 -15.25 4.08 40.21
N LEU A 227 -16.29 3.44 40.75
CA LEU A 227 -16.50 3.34 42.20
C LEU A 227 -15.36 2.57 42.88
N GLY A 228 -14.96 1.43 42.32
CA GLY A 228 -13.85 0.64 42.84
C GLY A 228 -12.52 1.41 42.82
N PHE A 229 -12.26 2.17 41.75
CA PHE A 229 -11.08 3.02 41.62
C PHE A 229 -11.04 4.16 42.62
N VAL A 230 -12.19 4.82 42.86
CA VAL A 230 -12.32 5.86 43.88
C VAL A 230 -12.06 5.30 45.28
N LEU A 231 -12.62 4.14 45.62
CA LEU A 231 -12.37 3.47 46.91
C LEU A 231 -10.93 3.00 47.05
N PHE A 232 -10.30 2.56 45.97
CA PHE A 232 -8.91 2.13 45.95
C PHE A 232 -7.92 3.28 46.20
N LEU A 233 -8.16 4.46 45.60
CA LEU A 233 -7.31 5.64 45.81
C LEU A 233 -7.57 6.34 47.15
N ASN A 234 -8.81 6.32 47.64
CA ASN A 234 -9.18 6.98 48.88
C ASN A 234 -9.91 6.03 49.84
N PRO A 235 -9.16 5.16 50.54
CA PRO A 235 -9.75 4.20 51.47
C PRO A 235 -10.36 4.85 52.71
N SER A 236 -10.09 6.14 52.96
CA SER A 236 -10.65 6.88 54.11
C SER A 236 -12.09 7.37 53.92
N LEU A 237 -12.68 7.16 52.73
CA LEU A 237 -14.07 7.53 52.41
C LEU A 237 -15.10 6.73 53.22
N LEU A 238 -14.74 5.54 53.69
CA LEU A 238 -15.59 4.70 54.49
C LEU A 238 -15.04 4.60 55.92
N PRO A 239 -15.88 4.61 56.97
CA PRO A 239 -15.46 4.47 58.36
C PRO A 239 -15.15 3.01 58.73
N VAL A 240 -14.35 2.34 57.90
CA VAL A 240 -13.95 0.92 58.01
C VAL A 240 -12.43 0.82 57.87
N ASP A 241 -11.83 -0.31 58.23
CA ASP A 241 -10.40 -0.53 58.06
C ASP A 241 -9.96 -0.30 56.59
N ALA A 242 -8.88 0.48 56.42
CA ALA A 242 -8.38 0.88 55.12
C ALA A 242 -7.99 -0.32 54.24
N SER A 243 -7.51 -1.40 54.87
CA SER A 243 -7.17 -2.66 54.18
C SER A 243 -8.40 -3.29 53.52
N VAL A 244 -9.55 -3.28 54.22
CA VAL A 244 -10.82 -3.83 53.74
C VAL A 244 -11.37 -2.98 52.60
N VAL A 245 -11.31 -1.65 52.73
CA VAL A 245 -11.77 -0.72 51.68
C VAL A 245 -10.93 -0.84 50.42
N THR A 246 -9.62 -0.98 50.57
CA THR A 246 -8.69 -1.17 49.44
C THR A 246 -8.96 -2.49 48.71
N LEU A 247 -9.18 -3.58 49.46
CA LEU A 247 -9.56 -4.88 48.90
C LEU A 247 -10.89 -4.81 48.14
N LEU A 248 -11.89 -4.14 48.73
CA LEU A 248 -13.21 -3.95 48.10
C LEU A 248 -13.09 -3.08 46.84
N GLY A 249 -12.28 -2.02 46.87
CA GLY A 249 -11.98 -1.19 45.71
C GLY A 249 -11.36 -1.99 44.57
N PHE A 250 -10.29 -2.75 44.85
CA PHE A 250 -9.62 -3.60 43.86
C PHE A 250 -10.56 -4.68 43.29
N THR A 251 -11.28 -5.40 44.14
CA THR A 251 -12.24 -6.43 43.70
C THR A 251 -13.40 -5.84 42.91
N GLY A 252 -13.87 -4.64 43.25
CA GLY A 252 -14.89 -3.91 42.49
C GLY A 252 -14.43 -3.52 41.09
N ILE A 253 -13.18 -3.05 40.95
CA ILE A 253 -12.57 -2.77 39.63
C ILE A 253 -12.52 -4.05 38.80
N LEU A 254 -12.02 -5.14 39.37
CA LEU A 254 -11.90 -6.42 38.66
C LEU A 254 -13.27 -6.97 38.24
N ALA A 255 -14.26 -6.91 39.13
CA ALA A 255 -15.63 -7.35 38.83
C ALA A 255 -16.28 -6.52 37.71
N GLY A 256 -16.10 -5.19 37.73
CA GLY A 256 -16.58 -4.31 36.67
C GLY A 256 -15.91 -4.60 35.32
N PHE A 257 -14.60 -4.85 35.32
CA PHE A 257 -13.86 -5.24 34.11
C PHE A 257 -14.30 -6.59 33.55
N VAL A 258 -14.45 -7.61 34.40
CA VAL A 258 -14.98 -8.92 34.00
C VAL A 258 -16.38 -8.79 33.42
N THR A 259 -17.24 -7.96 34.01
CA THR A 259 -18.59 -7.68 33.50
C THR A 259 -18.56 -7.09 32.09
N LEU A 260 -17.62 -6.18 31.81
CA LEU A 260 -17.44 -5.61 30.47
C LEU A 260 -16.95 -6.65 29.45
N ILE A 261 -15.98 -7.50 29.83
CA ILE A 261 -15.50 -8.58 28.96
C ILE A 261 -16.60 -9.58 28.65
N TRP A 262 -17.38 -9.98 29.66
CA TRP A 262 -18.47 -10.94 29.47
C TRP A 262 -19.54 -10.38 28.53
N ARG A 263 -19.78 -9.06 28.57
CA ARG A 263 -20.65 -8.36 27.62
C ARG A 263 -20.05 -8.21 26.22
N LEU A 264 -18.72 -8.17 26.08
CA LEU A 264 -18.05 -8.16 24.78
C LEU A 264 -18.00 -9.55 24.13
N ARG A 265 -18.20 -10.61 24.92
CA ARG A 265 -18.32 -11.96 24.38
C ARG A 265 -19.66 -12.06 23.64
N PRO A 266 -19.66 -12.31 22.32
CA PRO A 266 -20.91 -12.53 21.59
C PRO A 266 -21.61 -13.74 22.22
N GLY A 267 -22.78 -13.49 22.82
CA GLY A 267 -23.76 -14.54 23.09
C GLY A 267 -24.59 -14.71 21.83
N ASP A 268 -24.90 -15.97 21.47
CA ASP A 268 -26.00 -16.31 20.57
C ASP A 268 -27.25 -15.57 21.03
N GLU A 269 -27.62 -14.50 20.31
CA GLU A 269 -28.97 -13.98 20.33
C GLU A 269 -29.37 -13.86 18.86
N ASP A 270 -30.28 -14.76 18.48
CA ASP A 270 -30.91 -14.95 17.19
C ASP A 270 -31.69 -13.72 16.70
N ASP A 271 -31.01 -12.61 16.43
CA ASP A 271 -31.52 -11.56 15.55
C ASP A 271 -30.83 -11.70 14.18
N HIS A 272 -31.00 -12.88 13.58
CA HIS A 272 -30.94 -13.01 12.13
C HIS A 272 -32.17 -12.28 11.59
N ASP A 273 -32.02 -11.01 11.23
CA ASP A 273 -32.94 -10.41 10.26
C ASP A 273 -32.68 -11.14 8.93
N PRO A 274 -33.61 -11.95 8.40
CA PRO A 274 -33.32 -12.82 7.25
C PRO A 274 -33.21 -12.05 5.92
N ASP A 275 -33.25 -10.71 5.94
CA ASP A 275 -33.48 -9.89 4.75
C ASP A 275 -32.40 -8.83 4.49
N ASP A 276 -31.15 -9.10 4.88
CA ASP A 276 -30.00 -8.29 4.43
C ASP A 276 -28.89 -9.15 3.80
N GLY A 277 -29.13 -9.50 2.55
CA GLY A 277 -28.18 -10.17 1.68
C GLY A 277 -28.32 -9.66 0.26
N ALA A 278 -27.59 -8.58 -0.05
CA ALA A 278 -27.18 -8.11 -1.38
C ALA A 278 -28.10 -8.48 -2.57
N VAL A 279 -28.88 -7.52 -3.06
CA VAL A 279 -29.48 -7.63 -4.40
C VAL A 279 -28.41 -7.26 -5.43
N VAL A 280 -27.90 -8.27 -6.13
CA VAL A 280 -27.10 -8.11 -7.37
C VAL A 280 -27.99 -7.82 -8.57
#